data_AF-A0A829QBW8-F1
#
_entry.id   AF-A0A829QBW8-F1
#
_cell.length_a   1.000
_cell.length_b   1.000
_cell.length_c   1.000
_cell.angle_alpha   90.00
_cell.angle_beta   90.00
_cell.angle_gamma   90.00
#
_symmetry.space_group_name_H-M   'P 1'
#
loop_
_entity.id
_entity.type
_entity.pdbx_description
1 polymer ?
#
loop_
_entity_poly.entity_id
_entity_poly.type
_entity_poly.pdbx_seq_one_letter_code
_entity_poly.pdbx_strand_id
1 'polypeptide(L)' 'MFYVATLGDVVFVLHSFVKKSQKTSQQDINTGKARYKKAQEEL' A
#
# COMPACT_ATOMS: atom_id res chain seq x y z
N MET A 1 4.23 -8.68 -3.08
CA MET A 1 4.48 -7.80 -1.92
C MET A 1 3.18 -7.05 -1.63
N PHE A 2 2.79 -6.97 -0.36
CA PHE A 2 1.53 -6.34 0.06
C PHE A 2 1.83 -5.11 0.92
N TYR A 3 1.06 -4.04 0.75
CA TYR A 3 1.02 -2.91 1.69
C TYR A 3 -0.25 -3.00 2.51
N VAL A 4 -0.10 -2.93 3.82
CA VAL A 4 -1.20 -3.07 4.79
C VAL A 4 -1.25 -1.83 5.68
N ALA A 5 -2.44 -1.30 5.90
CA ALA A 5 -2.70 -0.23 6.86
C ALA A 5 -3.61 -0.77 7.95
N THR A 6 -3.23 -0.58 9.21
CA THR A 6 -4.07 -0.90 10.36
C THR A 6 -4.75 0.37 10.84
N LEU A 7 -6.07 0.42 10.76
CA LEU A 7 -6.89 1.50 11.33
C LEU A 7 -7.78 0.90 12.40
N GLY A 8 -7.45 1.14 13.67
CA GLY A 8 -8.07 0.47 14.81
C GLY A 8 -7.83 -1.04 14.75
N ASP A 9 -8.92 -1.82 14.84
CA ASP A 9 -8.89 -3.28 14.80
C ASP A 9 -9.01 -3.86 13.38
N VAL A 10 -9.05 -3.00 12.34
CA VAL A 10 -9.23 -3.43 10.95
C VAL A 10 -7.94 -3.32 10.15
N VAL A 11 -7.60 -4.40 9.46
CA VAL A 11 -6.42 -4.50 8.60
C VAL A 11 -6.85 -4.31 7.15
N PHE A 12 -6.46 -3.20 6.53
CA PHE A 12 -6.76 -2.89 5.13
C PHE A 12 -5.58 -3.26 4.24
N VAL A 13 -5.82 -4.15 3.27
CA VAL A 13 -4.86 -4.45 2.20
C VAL A 13 -5.01 -3.40 1.10
N LEU A 14 -4.06 -2.47 1.03
CA LEU A 14 -4.15 -1.32 0.12
C LEU A 14 -3.72 -1.65 -1.31
N HIS A 15 -2.72 -2.52 -1.44
CA HIS A 15 -2.19 -2.89 -2.75
C HIS A 15 -1.34 -4.17 -2.67
N SER A 16 -1.60 -5.07 -3.61
CA SER A 16 -0.75 -6.23 -3.89
C SER A 16 -0.11 -6.08 -5.26
N PHE A 17 1.17 -6.43 -5.37
CA PHE A 17 1.86 -6.53 -6.65
C PHE A 17 2.85 -7.71 -6.65
N VAL A 18 3.09 -8.27 -7.83
CA VAL A 18 4.09 -9.32 -8.02
C VAL A 18 5.45 -8.66 -8.10
N LYS A 19 6.33 -9.00 -7.15
CA LYS A 19 7.68 -8.44 -7.09
C LYS A 19 8.56 -9.17 -8.11
N LYS A 20 8.87 -8.52 -9.23
CA LYS A 20 9.64 -9.10 -10.34
C LYS A 20 11.17 -8.91 -10.21
N SER A 21 11.63 -8.10 -9.26
CA SER A 21 13.05 -7.82 -9.01
C SER A 21 13.31 -7.62 -7.51
N GLN A 22 14.58 -7.74 -7.07
CA GLN A 22 14.95 -7.61 -5.64
C GLN A 22 14.56 -6.24 -5.05
N LYS A 23 14.60 -5.18 -5.85
CA LYS A 23 14.22 -3.82 -5.46
C LYS A 23 12.78 -3.54 -5.88
N THR A 24 11.96 -3.06 -4.96
CA THR A 24 10.62 -2.60 -5.30
C THR A 24 10.71 -1.42 -6.27
N SER A 25 9.86 -1.40 -7.31
CA SER A 25 9.87 -0.30 -8.27
C SER A 25 9.41 0.99 -7.60
N GLN A 26 9.99 2.13 -8.01
CA GLN A 26 9.59 3.43 -7.47
C GLN A 26 8.10 3.73 -7.75
N GLN A 27 7.58 3.23 -8.87
CA GLN A 27 6.17 3.33 -9.24
C GLN A 27 5.26 2.62 -8.23
N ASP A 28 5.61 1.40 -7.80
CA ASP A 28 4.85 0.65 -6.80
C ASP A 28 4.87 1.35 -5.43
N ILE A 29 6.02 1.93 -5.05
CA ILE A 29 6.17 2.71 -3.80
C ILE A 29 5.29 3.96 -3.84
N ASN A 30 5.34 4.72 -4.94
CA ASN A 30 4.54 5.93 -5.11
C ASN A 30 3.04 5.63 -5.08
N THR A 31 2.64 4.54 -5.74
CA THR A 31 1.26 4.05 -5.74
C THR A 31 0.80 3.65 -4.34
N GLY A 32 1.65 2.95 -3.57
CA GLY A 32 1.38 2.61 -2.17
C GLY A 32 1.15 3.84 -1.30
N LYS A 33 2.00 4.88 -1.41
CA LYS A 33 1.86 6.14 -0.66
C LYS A 33 0.57 6.89 -1.00
N ALA A 34 0.23 6.99 -2.29
CA ALA A 34 -0.99 7.68 -2.72
C ALA A 34 -2.25 6.99 -2.19
N ARG A 35 -2.30 5.64 -2.24
CA ARG A 35 -3.43 4.86 -1.71
C ARG A 35 -3.52 4.92 -0.19
N TYR A 36 -2.38 4.92 0.51
CA TYR A 36 -2.36 5.08 1.97
C TYR A 36 -2.94 6.42 2.40
N LYS A 37 -2.51 7.52 1.76
CA LYS A 37 -3.05 8.86 2.04
C LYS A 37 -4.57 8.92 1.80
N LYS A 38 -5.04 8.32 0.70
CA LYS A 38 -6.47 8.26 0.40
C LYS A 38 -7.26 7.43 1.43
N ALA A 39 -6.72 6.29 1.87
CA ALA A 39 -7.33 5.46 2.91
C ALA A 39 -7.40 6.18 4.27
N GLN A 40 -6.50 7.13 4.54
CA GLN A 40 -6.57 8.00 5.73
C GLN A 40 -7.57 9.16 5.56
N GLU A 41 -7.79 9.66 4.34
CA GLU A 41 -8.74 10.77 4.10
C GLU A 41 -10.20 10.31 4.05
N GLU A 42 -10.46 9.06 3.65
CA GLU A 42 -11.83 8.49 3.60
C GLU A 42 -12.32 7.92 4.94
N LEU A 43 -11.55 8.07 6.03
CA LEU A 43 -11.85 7.52 7.37
C LEU A 43 -11.85 8.62 8.44
#